data_AF-A0A928XJG8-F1
#
_entry.id   AF-A0A928XJG8-F1
#
_cell.length_a   1.000
_cell.length_b   1.000
_cell.length_c   1.000
_cell.angle_alpha   90.00
_cell.angle_beta   90.00
_cell.angle_gamma   90.00
#
_symmetry.space_group_name_H-M   'P 1'
#
loop_
_entity.id
_entity.type
_entity.pdbx_description
1 polymer ?
#
loop_
_entity_poly.entity_id
_entity_poly.type
_entity_poly.pdbx_seq_one_letter_code
_entity_poly.pdbx_strand_id
1 'polypeptide(L)'
;MTILFLSFIACGPVNPQFLRNNEVRRAVYAYEQAKRGPVKDLVIHFRRDEPRIRFDGQNQNGGHTVWLYPAGGQEYFATRPQTASYLYIQEIEFSEDQKIATVNVYRGDGSGYRGWQLTVIRGDNGQWTVTDEVEPTEESVQ
;
A
#
# COMPACT_ATOMS: atom_id res chain seq x y z
N MET A 1 9.24 33.06 36.55
CA MET A 1 9.17 32.63 35.15
C MET A 1 9.11 31.12 35.13
N THR A 2 7.90 30.55 35.11
CA THR A 2 7.67 29.10 35.20
C THR A 2 7.81 28.53 33.79
N ILE A 3 8.87 27.76 33.55
CA ILE A 3 9.05 27.02 32.29
C ILE A 3 8.10 25.82 32.34
N LEU A 4 7.00 25.91 31.59
CA LEU A 4 6.16 24.77 31.26
C LEU A 4 6.95 23.86 30.31
N PHE A 5 7.54 22.80 30.86
CA PHE A 5 7.93 21.64 30.05
C PHE A 5 6.64 21.00 29.51
N LEU A 6 6.29 21.27 28.26
CA LEU A 6 5.34 20.42 27.54
C LEU A 6 5.99 19.05 27.40
N SER A 7 5.58 18.12 28.26
CA SER A 7 5.88 16.71 28.12
C SER A 7 5.34 16.23 26.77
N PHE A 8 6.26 15.84 25.88
CA PHE A 8 5.98 15.08 24.67
C PHE A 8 5.43 13.70 25.05
N ILE A 9 4.15 13.60 25.39
CA ILE A 9 3.48 12.31 25.57
C ILE A 9 2.14 12.38 24.86
N ALA A 10 2.15 12.10 23.55
CA ALA A 10 0.96 11.69 22.81
C ALA A 10 1.28 10.99 21.48
N CYS A 11 2.33 10.17 21.43
CA CYS A 11 2.36 9.06 20.47
C CYS A 11 2.34 7.79 21.30
N GLY A 12 1.16 7.17 21.42
CA GLY A 12 1.08 5.82 21.97
C GLY A 12 1.98 4.87 21.17
N PRO A 13 2.32 3.68 21.71
CA PRO A 13 3.14 2.72 20.99
C PRO A 13 2.48 2.39 19.65
N VAL A 14 3.10 2.80 18.56
CA VAL A 14 2.66 2.43 17.21
C VAL A 14 2.89 0.93 17.08
N ASN A 15 1.86 0.18 16.69
CA ASN A 15 1.98 -1.25 16.47
C ASN A 15 3.12 -1.51 15.45
N PRO A 16 4.17 -2.29 15.81
CA PRO A 16 5.29 -2.56 14.91
C PRO A 16 4.86 -3.16 13.57
N GLN A 17 3.73 -3.88 13.54
CA GLN A 17 3.15 -4.41 12.32
C GLN A 17 2.76 -3.29 11.35
N PHE A 18 2.21 -2.18 11.84
CA PHE A 18 1.83 -1.06 10.99
C PHE A 18 3.01 -0.32 10.39
N LEU A 19 4.12 -0.22 11.14
CA LEU A 19 5.37 0.32 10.59
C LEU A 19 5.86 -0.55 9.44
N ARG A 20 5.89 -1.89 9.62
CA ARG A 20 6.28 -2.83 8.56
C ARG A 20 5.35 -2.79 7.36
N ASN A 21 4.03 -2.77 7.56
CA ASN A 21 3.07 -2.64 6.47
C ASN A 21 3.38 -1.41 5.61
N ASN A 22 3.67 -0.27 6.26
CA ASN A 22 3.99 0.97 5.58
C ASN A 22 5.33 0.91 4.81
N GLU A 23 6.34 0.21 5.33
CA GLU A 23 7.59 -0.04 4.60
C GLU A 23 7.36 -0.89 3.35
N VAL A 24 6.59 -1.98 3.47
CA VAL A 24 6.23 -2.86 2.34
C VAL A 24 5.44 -2.09 1.28
N ARG A 25 4.43 -1.30 1.67
CA ARG A 25 3.66 -0.49 0.73
C ARG A 25 4.55 0.49 -0.04
N ARG A 26 5.56 1.09 0.61
CA ARG A 26 6.49 2.01 -0.06
C ARG A 26 7.33 1.27 -1.09
N ALA A 27 7.82 0.08 -0.77
CA ALA A 27 8.56 -0.76 -1.71
C ALA A 27 7.69 -1.13 -2.93
N VAL A 28 6.45 -1.57 -2.68
CA VAL A 28 5.47 -1.88 -3.73
C VAL A 28 5.17 -0.65 -4.59
N TYR A 29 4.90 0.50 -3.98
CA TYR A 29 4.62 1.73 -4.72
C TYR A 29 5.81 2.16 -5.59
N ALA A 30 7.03 2.13 -5.04
CA ALA A 30 8.24 2.48 -5.79
C ALA A 30 8.47 1.52 -6.97
N TYR A 31 8.27 0.22 -6.77
CA TYR A 31 8.35 -0.78 -7.83
C TYR A 31 7.34 -0.50 -8.95
N GLU A 32 6.07 -0.26 -8.60
CA GLU A 32 5.01 0.00 -9.56
C GLU A 32 5.22 1.28 -10.36
N GLN A 33 5.71 2.33 -9.69
CA GLN A 33 6.07 3.58 -10.36
C GLN A 33 7.22 3.37 -11.34
N ALA A 34 8.25 2.62 -10.96
CA ALA A 34 9.40 2.37 -11.82
C ALA A 34 9.06 1.46 -13.02
N LYS A 35 8.26 0.42 -12.80
CA LYS A 35 7.94 -0.59 -13.82
C LYS A 35 6.84 -0.15 -14.78
N ARG A 36 5.78 0.49 -14.28
CA ARG A 36 4.56 0.81 -15.05
C ARG A 36 4.24 2.30 -15.11
N GLY A 37 5.09 3.15 -14.53
CA GLY A 37 4.90 4.59 -14.52
C GLY A 37 3.85 5.05 -13.51
N PRO A 38 3.54 6.36 -13.52
CA PRO A 38 2.64 6.97 -12.55
C PRO A 38 1.19 6.54 -12.73
N VAL A 39 0.45 6.56 -11.62
CA VAL A 39 -1.01 6.48 -11.58
C VAL A 39 -1.56 7.81 -11.07
N LYS A 40 -2.82 8.11 -11.40
CA LYS A 40 -3.49 9.27 -10.81
C LYS A 40 -3.77 9.02 -9.33
N ASP A 41 -4.42 7.92 -8.97
CA ASP A 41 -4.80 7.67 -7.58
C ASP A 41 -4.04 6.50 -6.94
N LEU A 42 -3.56 6.69 -5.71
CA LEU A 42 -3.03 5.61 -4.87
C LEU A 42 -4.10 5.21 -3.86
N VAL A 43 -4.57 3.97 -3.96
CA VAL A 43 -5.53 3.36 -3.04
C VAL A 43 -4.79 2.37 -2.17
N ILE A 44 -5.02 2.43 -0.86
CA ILE A 44 -4.29 1.62 0.12
C ILE A 44 -5.31 0.91 1.00
N HIS A 45 -5.23 -0.41 1.02
CA HIS A 45 -5.92 -1.21 2.01
C HIS A 45 -5.35 -0.88 3.39
N PHE A 46 -6.23 -0.51 4.30
CA PHE A 46 -5.84 0.13 5.55
C PHE A 46 -6.72 -0.31 6.72
N ARG A 47 -6.09 -0.56 7.88
CA ARG A 47 -6.79 -0.84 9.14
C ARG A 47 -7.04 0.45 9.92
N ARG A 48 -8.16 0.54 10.63
CA ARG A 48 -8.66 1.80 11.23
C ARG A 48 -7.65 2.53 12.12
N ASP A 49 -6.84 1.78 12.84
CA ASP A 49 -5.85 2.20 13.83
C ASP A 49 -4.43 2.35 13.26
N GLU A 50 -4.25 2.06 11.98
CA GLU A 50 -2.96 2.17 11.32
C GLU A 50 -2.60 3.66 11.09
N PRO A 51 -1.36 4.10 11.31
CA PRO A 51 -0.95 5.45 10.95
C PRO A 51 -0.91 5.63 9.43
N ARG A 52 -1.58 6.68 8.95
CA ARG A 52 -1.50 7.12 7.56
C ARG A 52 -0.14 7.77 7.31
N ILE A 53 0.53 7.36 6.23
CA ILE A 53 1.85 7.88 5.85
C ILE A 53 1.82 8.58 4.51
N ARG A 54 2.76 9.49 4.29
CA ARG A 54 3.02 10.04 2.96
C ARG A 54 3.88 9.08 2.13
N PHE A 55 3.57 8.99 0.84
CA PHE A 55 4.38 8.35 -0.18
C PHE A 55 5.03 9.43 -1.04
N ASP A 56 6.30 9.27 -1.38
CA ASP A 56 6.99 10.24 -2.24
C ASP A 56 6.44 10.13 -3.67
N GLY A 57 6.27 11.26 -4.37
CA GLY A 57 5.59 11.28 -5.67
C GLY A 57 4.06 11.19 -5.62
N GLN A 58 3.48 10.96 -4.44
CA GLN A 58 2.03 10.90 -4.22
C GLN A 58 1.35 12.24 -4.51
N ASN A 59 0.22 12.20 -5.21
CA ASN A 59 -0.60 13.36 -5.63
C ASN A 59 0.11 14.33 -6.59
N GLN A 60 1.27 13.97 -7.15
CA GLN A 60 1.81 14.68 -8.30
C GLN A 60 0.83 14.52 -9.47
N ASN A 61 0.59 15.58 -10.24
CA ASN A 61 -0.36 15.61 -11.37
C ASN A 61 -1.85 15.50 -11.00
N GLY A 62 -2.25 15.98 -9.80
CA GLY A 62 -3.68 16.09 -9.43
C GLY A 62 -4.32 14.78 -8.99
N GLY A 63 -3.50 13.86 -8.49
CA GLY A 63 -3.89 12.57 -7.94
C GLY A 63 -4.37 12.61 -6.49
N HIS A 64 -5.04 11.54 -6.05
CA HIS A 64 -5.49 11.37 -4.67
C HIS A 64 -4.89 10.15 -3.98
N THR A 65 -4.86 10.20 -2.64
CA THR A 65 -4.60 9.04 -1.80
C THR A 65 -5.86 8.63 -1.07
N VAL A 66 -6.28 7.39 -1.29
CA VAL A 66 -7.47 6.82 -0.65
C VAL A 66 -7.05 5.73 0.31
N TRP A 67 -7.30 5.95 1.59
CA TRP A 67 -7.12 4.96 2.65
C TRP A 67 -8.42 4.17 2.78
N LEU A 68 -8.45 3.00 2.17
CA LEU A 68 -9.65 2.21 1.98
C LEU A 68 -9.75 1.14 3.07
N TYR A 69 -10.74 1.29 3.95
CA TYR A 69 -11.09 0.25 4.90
C TYR A 69 -11.80 -0.90 4.15
N PRO A 70 -11.58 -2.18 4.50
CA PRO A 70 -12.07 -3.33 3.72
C PRO A 70 -13.57 -3.27 3.41
N ALA A 71 -14.38 -2.88 4.39
CA ALA A 71 -15.83 -2.80 4.23
C ALA A 71 -16.28 -1.75 3.19
N GLY A 72 -15.46 -0.73 2.90
CA GLY A 72 -15.74 0.27 1.87
C GLY A 72 -15.22 -0.12 0.48
N GLY A 73 -14.48 -1.22 0.36
CA GLY A 73 -13.80 -1.61 -0.87
C GLY A 73 -14.75 -1.87 -2.03
N GLN A 74 -15.80 -2.66 -1.78
CA GLN A 74 -16.75 -3.06 -2.80
C GLN A 74 -17.47 -1.86 -3.43
N GLU A 75 -18.02 -0.96 -2.61
CA GLU A 75 -18.71 0.24 -3.10
C GLU A 75 -17.74 1.15 -3.86
N TYR A 76 -16.55 1.39 -3.30
CA TYR A 76 -15.54 2.25 -3.90
C TYR A 76 -15.14 1.82 -5.32
N PHE A 77 -14.97 0.51 -5.55
CA PHE A 77 -14.63 0.00 -6.88
C PHE A 77 -15.86 -0.14 -7.79
N ALA A 78 -17.04 -0.46 -7.26
CA ALA A 78 -18.28 -0.59 -8.04
C ALA A 78 -18.70 0.74 -8.70
N THR A 79 -18.46 1.88 -8.05
CA THR A 79 -18.82 3.20 -8.59
C THR A 79 -17.73 3.85 -9.43
N ARG A 80 -16.56 3.21 -9.53
CA ARG A 80 -15.40 3.85 -10.16
C ARG A 80 -15.44 3.71 -11.68
N PRO A 81 -15.18 4.78 -12.45
CA PRO A 81 -15.10 4.66 -13.90
C PRO A 81 -14.02 3.66 -14.31
N GLN A 82 -14.30 2.83 -15.33
CA GLN A 82 -13.30 1.92 -15.91
C GLN A 82 -12.08 2.67 -16.48
N THR A 83 -12.27 3.95 -16.81
CA THR A 83 -11.22 4.84 -17.30
C THR A 83 -10.34 5.44 -16.18
N ALA A 84 -10.59 5.09 -14.92
CA ALA A 84 -9.82 5.61 -13.79
C ALA A 84 -8.38 5.03 -13.78
N SER A 85 -7.40 5.92 -13.62
CA SER A 85 -6.01 5.52 -13.39
C SER A 85 -5.75 5.40 -11.89
N TYR A 86 -5.49 4.19 -11.41
CA TYR A 86 -5.20 3.98 -9.99
C TYR A 86 -4.28 2.78 -9.76
N LEU A 87 -3.56 2.79 -8.63
CA LEU A 87 -2.91 1.62 -8.06
C LEU A 87 -3.59 1.32 -6.72
N TYR A 88 -4.10 0.11 -6.54
CA TYR A 88 -4.62 -0.39 -5.28
C TYR A 88 -3.65 -1.39 -4.69
N ILE A 89 -3.02 -1.01 -3.58
CA ILE A 89 -2.17 -1.90 -2.78
C ILE A 89 -3.06 -2.55 -1.71
N GLN A 90 -3.23 -3.86 -1.77
CA GLN A 90 -4.15 -4.59 -0.91
C GLN A 90 -3.53 -4.96 0.45
N GLU A 91 -4.18 -5.88 1.15
CA GLU A 91 -3.67 -6.48 2.37
C GLU A 91 -2.31 -7.16 2.11
N ILE A 92 -1.50 -7.19 3.16
CA ILE A 92 -0.14 -7.72 3.15
C ILE A 92 -0.13 -8.94 4.03
N GLU A 93 0.27 -10.07 3.47
CA GLU A 93 0.46 -11.32 4.19
C GLU A 93 1.95 -11.51 4.44
N PHE A 94 2.34 -11.75 5.69
CA PHE A 94 3.74 -11.96 6.04
C PHE A 94 4.02 -13.44 6.28
N SER A 95 5.23 -13.88 5.92
CA SER A 95 5.79 -15.13 6.42
C SER A 95 5.90 -15.12 7.94
N GLU A 96 6.00 -16.31 8.55
CA GLU A 96 6.12 -16.45 10.01
C GLU A 96 7.33 -15.69 10.58
N ASP A 97 8.45 -15.65 9.85
CA ASP A 97 9.68 -14.94 10.23
C ASP A 97 9.65 -13.44 9.91
N GLN A 98 8.57 -12.95 9.30
CA GLN A 98 8.37 -11.55 8.90
C GLN A 98 9.47 -11.00 7.98
N LYS A 99 10.12 -11.86 7.19
CA LYS A 99 11.13 -11.45 6.19
C LYS A 99 10.59 -11.45 4.76
N ILE A 100 9.48 -12.12 4.52
CA ILE A 100 8.82 -12.19 3.22
C ILE A 100 7.40 -11.67 3.41
N ALA A 101 6.92 -10.89 2.44
CA ALA A 101 5.57 -10.40 2.38
C ALA A 101 4.99 -10.64 0.99
N THR A 102 3.76 -11.12 0.94
CA THR A 102 2.98 -11.27 -0.28
C THR A 102 1.94 -10.16 -0.34
N VAL A 103 1.86 -9.46 -1.46
CA VAL A 103 0.96 -8.32 -1.65
C VAL A 103 0.24 -8.42 -2.97
N ASN A 104 -1.08 -8.55 -2.94
CA ASN A 104 -1.88 -8.41 -4.15
C ASN A 104 -2.03 -6.92 -4.48
N VAL A 105 -1.92 -6.58 -5.76
CA VAL A 105 -2.18 -5.23 -6.24
C VAL A 105 -3.08 -5.26 -7.46
N TYR A 106 -3.90 -4.23 -7.60
CA TYR A 106 -4.71 -4.00 -8.79
C TYR A 106 -4.41 -2.62 -9.37
N ARG A 107 -4.32 -2.54 -10.68
CA ARG A 107 -4.12 -1.28 -11.38
C ARG A 107 -5.23 -1.05 -12.39
N GLY A 108 -5.87 0.10 -12.31
CA GLY A 108 -6.70 0.66 -13.38
C GLY A 108 -5.83 1.53 -14.28
N ASP A 109 -5.86 1.32 -15.59
CA ASP A 109 -4.97 2.00 -16.56
C ASP A 109 -5.72 2.85 -17.59
N GLY A 110 -7.02 3.07 -17.40
CA GLY A 110 -7.84 3.81 -18.34
C GLY A 110 -8.49 2.95 -19.43
N SER A 111 -8.00 1.73 -19.64
CA SER A 111 -8.53 0.75 -20.61
C SER A 111 -9.16 -0.47 -19.92
N GLY A 112 -8.89 -0.67 -18.63
CA GLY A 112 -9.45 -1.72 -17.80
C GLY A 112 -8.72 -1.82 -16.47
N TYR A 113 -8.82 -2.98 -15.83
CA TYR A 113 -8.06 -3.31 -14.63
C TYR A 113 -7.22 -4.57 -14.85
N ARG A 114 -6.04 -4.61 -14.24
CA ARG A 114 -5.19 -5.81 -14.16
C ARG A 114 -4.65 -5.96 -12.74
N GLY A 115 -4.39 -7.20 -12.33
CA GLY A 115 -3.85 -7.49 -11.00
C GLY A 115 -2.67 -8.43 -11.06
N TRP A 116 -1.87 -8.40 -10.01
CA TRP A 116 -0.77 -9.33 -9.80
C TRP A 116 -0.49 -9.48 -8.31
N GLN A 117 0.11 -10.59 -7.96
CA GLN A 117 0.66 -10.85 -6.65
C GLN A 117 2.16 -10.55 -6.68
N LEU A 118 2.62 -9.78 -5.70
CA LEU A 118 4.02 -9.41 -5.52
C LEU A 118 4.61 -10.12 -4.32
N THR A 119 5.83 -10.65 -4.48
CA THR A 119 6.66 -11.11 -3.36
C THR A 119 7.65 -10.01 -3.02
N VAL A 120 7.66 -9.60 -1.75
CA VAL A 120 8.51 -8.54 -1.21
C VAL A 120 9.39 -9.12 -0.12
N ILE A 121 10.71 -9.00 -0.26
CA ILE A 121 11.69 -9.57 0.67
C ILE A 121 12.41 -8.45 1.41
N ARG A 122 12.62 -8.66 2.71
CA ARG A 122 13.44 -7.79 3.55
C ARG A 122 14.91 -8.19 3.43
N GLY A 123 15.73 -7.31 2.86
CA GLY A 123 17.18 -7.49 2.76
C GLY A 123 17.89 -7.33 4.11
N ASP A 124 19.18 -7.69 4.14
CA ASP A 124 20.02 -7.60 5.35
C ASP A 124 20.21 -6.16 5.84
N ASN A 125 20.10 -5.18 4.93
CA ASN A 125 20.11 -3.76 5.26
C ASN A 125 18.79 -3.25 5.86
N GLY A 126 17.80 -4.14 6.05
CA GLY A 126 16.48 -3.84 6.59
C GLY A 126 15.49 -3.25 5.59
N GLN A 127 15.88 -3.05 4.32
CA GLN A 127 15.00 -2.52 3.28
C GLN A 127 14.14 -3.62 2.64
N TRP A 128 12.92 -3.27 2.26
CA TRP A 128 12.00 -4.14 1.54
C TRP A 128 12.11 -3.90 0.03
N THR A 129 12.19 -4.99 -0.73
CA THR A 129 12.29 -4.94 -2.20
C THR A 129 11.38 -5.98 -2.82
N VAL A 130 10.67 -5.61 -3.88
CA VAL A 130 9.89 -6.55 -4.69
C VAL A 130 10.85 -7.44 -5.48
N THR A 131 10.75 -8.76 -5.32
CA THR A 131 11.64 -9.74 -5.96
C THR A 131 10.94 -10.61 -7.00
N ASP A 132 9.62 -10.76 -6.89
CA ASP A 132 8.84 -11.58 -7.81
C ASP A 132 7.44 -11.00 -8.05
N GLU A 133 6.86 -11.36 -9.19
CA GLU A 133 5.53 -10.95 -9.62
C GLU A 133 4.85 -12.08 -10.40
N VAL A 134 3.64 -12.45 -9.97
CA VAL A 134 2.82 -13.46 -10.63
C VAL A 134 1.45 -12.88 -10.94
N GLU A 135 0.98 -13.04 -12.17
CA GLU A 135 -0.41 -12.73 -12.54
C GLU A 135 -1.32 -13.86 -12.00
N PRO A 136 -2.29 -13.58 -11.13
CA PRO A 136 -3.15 -14.61 -10.55
C PRO A 136 -3.92 -15.32 -11.66
N THR A 137 -3.75 -16.63 -11.76
CA THR A 137 -4.60 -17.48 -12.60
C THR A 137 -5.96 -17.66 -11.91
N GLU A 138 -7.03 -17.90 -12.66
CA GLU A 138 -8.41 -18.03 -12.15
C GLU A 138 -8.57 -19.06 -11.00
N GLU A 139 -7.62 -19.98 -10.83
CA GLU A 139 -7.57 -20.98 -9.74
C GLU A 139 -7.13 -20.42 -8.38
N SER A 140 -6.55 -19.22 -8.33
CA SER A 140 -6.03 -18.60 -7.10
C SER A 140 -7.04 -17.72 -6.35
N VAL A 141 -8.30 -17.68 -6.82
CA VAL A 141 -9.41 -16.92 -6.25
C VAL A 141 -10.55 -17.87 -5.90
N GLN A 142 -10.32 -18.77 -4.94
CA GLN A 142 -11.37 -19.58 -4.30
C GLN A 142 -11.27 -19.50 -2.79
#